data_AF-A0AA51YN55-F1
#
_entry.id   AF-A0AA51YN55-F1
#
_cell.length_a   1.000
_cell.length_b   1.000
_cell.length_c   1.000
_cell.angle_alpha   90.00
_cell.angle_beta   90.00
_cell.angle_gamma   90.00
#
_symmetry.space_group_name_H-M   'P 1'
#
loop_
_entity.id
_entity.type
_entity.pdbx_description
1 polymer ?
#
loop_
_entity_poly.entity_id
_entity_poly.type
_entity_poly.pdbx_seq_one_letter_code
_entity_poly.pdbx_strand_id
1 'polypeptide(L)'
;MMMIFIASVLPAIFLPLVNHPLSLGLLLLSQSILIALITGWMNLTFWYSYILFLIMIGGMLVLFMYMTSVASNEKFKFSTPMMMMSMMTLTMIPMYLLVDQWLINSKVLLSENMVLIFTLMSLNKFLNFPGIMISISLIIYLLITLIVAIKMSKFKQGPLRNYN
;
A
#
# COMPACT_ATOMS: atom_id res chain seq x y z
N MET A 1 -0.09 -6.11 -18.01
CA MET A 1 1.03 -5.58 -17.21
C MET A 1 1.18 -4.07 -17.41
N MET A 2 1.49 -3.63 -18.63
CA MET A 2 1.80 -2.21 -18.90
C MET A 2 0.68 -1.24 -18.45
N MET A 3 -0.59 -1.62 -18.64
CA MET A 3 -1.71 -0.81 -18.17
C MET A 3 -1.80 -0.66 -16.66
N ILE A 4 -1.53 -1.72 -15.89
CA ILE A 4 -1.60 -1.64 -14.42
C ILE A 4 -0.43 -0.77 -13.91
N PHE A 5 0.73 -0.85 -14.54
CA PHE A 5 1.84 0.07 -14.27
C PHE A 5 1.50 1.53 -14.59
N ILE A 6 0.84 1.80 -15.72
CA ILE A 6 0.41 3.17 -16.05
C ILE A 6 -0.66 3.65 -15.05
N ALA A 7 -1.60 2.78 -14.68
CA ALA A 7 -2.64 3.09 -13.71
C ALA A 7 -2.08 3.38 -12.31
N SER A 8 -0.98 2.77 -11.88
CA SER A 8 -0.36 3.02 -10.56
C SER A 8 0.43 4.33 -10.49
N VAL A 9 0.74 4.96 -11.61
CA VAL A 9 1.40 6.27 -11.63
C VAL A 9 0.39 7.39 -11.36
N LEU A 10 -0.87 7.22 -11.75
CA LEU A 10 -1.91 8.26 -11.61
C LEU A 10 -2.15 8.66 -10.13
N PRO A 11 -2.44 7.75 -9.18
CA PRO A 11 -2.67 8.14 -7.79
C PRO A 11 -1.42 8.76 -7.16
N ALA A 12 -0.22 8.30 -7.55
CA ALA A 12 1.05 8.83 -7.06
C ALA A 12 1.24 10.33 -7.40
N ILE A 13 0.83 10.75 -8.60
CA ILE A 13 0.91 12.16 -9.02
C ILE A 13 -0.11 13.02 -8.27
N PHE A 14 -1.31 12.50 -8.00
CA PHE A 14 -2.39 13.27 -7.36
C PHE A 14 -2.29 13.31 -5.83
N LEU A 15 -1.54 12.41 -5.18
CA LEU A 15 -1.35 12.36 -3.73
C LEU A 15 -1.00 13.72 -3.08
N PRO A 16 0.02 14.46 -3.54
CA PRO A 16 0.39 15.74 -2.93
C PRO A 16 -0.64 16.86 -3.17
N LEU A 17 -1.58 16.69 -4.11
CA LEU A 17 -2.57 17.71 -4.45
C LEU A 17 -3.83 17.64 -3.58
N VAL A 18 -3.97 16.59 -2.77
CA VAL A 18 -5.18 16.33 -1.97
C VAL A 18 -4.98 16.73 -0.52
N ASN A 19 -5.79 17.69 -0.07
CA ASN A 19 -5.70 18.25 1.27
C ASN A 19 -6.58 17.53 2.29
N HIS A 20 -7.72 16.98 1.86
CA HIS A 20 -8.68 16.40 2.81
C HIS A 20 -8.23 14.99 3.22
N PRO A 21 -8.18 14.68 4.54
CA PRO A 21 -7.58 13.45 5.06
C PRO A 21 -8.28 12.18 4.57
N LEU A 22 -9.62 12.22 4.45
CA LEU A 22 -10.38 11.09 3.93
C LEU A 22 -10.08 10.80 2.46
N SER A 23 -9.96 11.83 1.62
CA SER A 23 -9.60 11.66 0.20
C SER A 23 -8.15 11.20 0.04
N LEU A 24 -7.25 11.66 0.91
CA LEU A 24 -5.88 11.16 0.95
C LEU A 24 -5.86 9.67 1.29
N GLY A 25 -6.65 9.24 2.28
CA GLY A 25 -6.84 7.83 2.63
C GLY A 25 -7.36 7.00 1.45
N LEU A 26 -8.37 7.48 0.72
CA LEU A 26 -8.88 6.78 -0.46
C LEU A 26 -7.83 6.66 -1.59
N LEU A 27 -7.03 7.70 -1.82
CA LEU A 27 -5.95 7.67 -2.82
C LEU A 27 -4.86 6.68 -2.44
N LEU A 28 -4.42 6.67 -1.18
CA LEU A 28 -3.44 5.69 -0.69
C LEU A 28 -3.96 4.26 -0.80
N LEU A 29 -5.26 4.04 -0.61
CA LEU A 29 -5.85 2.70 -0.63
C LEU A 29 -5.89 2.18 -2.06
N SER A 30 -6.34 3.00 -3.01
CA SER A 30 -6.29 2.64 -4.42
C SER A 30 -4.86 2.40 -4.92
N GLN A 31 -3.89 3.21 -4.49
CA GLN A 31 -2.48 3.01 -4.81
C GLN A 31 -1.95 1.67 -4.27
N SER A 32 -2.24 1.34 -3.01
CA SER A 32 -1.78 0.09 -2.39
C SER A 32 -2.36 -1.16 -3.05
N ILE A 33 -3.63 -1.13 -3.46
CA ILE A 33 -4.25 -2.22 -4.24
C ILE A 33 -3.50 -2.39 -5.58
N LEU A 34 -3.26 -1.30 -6.32
CA LEU A 34 -2.59 -1.37 -7.62
C LEU A 34 -1.16 -1.93 -7.49
N ILE A 35 -0.41 -1.52 -6.46
CA ILE A 35 0.94 -2.04 -6.19
C ILE A 35 0.90 -3.52 -5.81
N ALA A 36 -0.06 -3.95 -4.99
CA ALA A 36 -0.22 -5.36 -4.63
C ALA A 36 -0.52 -6.22 -5.87
N LEU A 37 -1.35 -5.74 -6.80
CA LEU A 37 -1.62 -6.45 -8.05
C LEU A 37 -0.40 -6.52 -8.97
N ILE A 38 0.36 -5.42 -9.11
CA ILE A 38 1.61 -5.42 -9.89
C ILE A 38 2.60 -6.44 -9.33
N THR A 39 2.85 -6.39 -8.01
CA THR A 39 3.80 -7.30 -7.36
C THR A 39 3.35 -8.75 -7.38
N GLY A 40 2.04 -9.00 -7.36
CA GLY A 40 1.46 -10.33 -7.53
C GLY A 40 1.66 -10.86 -8.95
N TRP A 41 1.62 -10.00 -9.98
CA TRP A 41 1.88 -10.40 -11.36
C TRP A 41 3.37 -10.56 -11.68
N MET A 42 4.26 -9.89 -10.94
CA MET A 42 5.71 -10.03 -11.13
C MET A 42 6.27 -11.31 -10.50
N ASN A 43 5.59 -11.85 -9.49
CA ASN A 43 6.01 -13.05 -8.79
C ASN A 43 5.13 -14.24 -9.18
N LEU A 44 5.66 -15.46 -9.02
CA LEU A 44 4.88 -16.67 -9.31
C LEU A 44 3.89 -17.01 -8.20
N THR A 45 4.18 -16.60 -6.97
CA THR A 45 3.27 -16.78 -5.84
C THR A 45 2.86 -15.41 -5.28
N PHE A 46 1.60 -15.33 -4.85
CA PHE A 46 1.02 -14.10 -4.32
C PHE A 46 1.42 -13.79 -2.87
N TRP A 47 2.31 -14.57 -2.25
CA TRP A 47 2.71 -14.37 -0.85
C TRP A 47 3.28 -12.97 -0.58
N TYR A 48 4.19 -12.50 -1.43
CA TYR A 48 4.78 -11.16 -1.26
C TYR A 48 3.75 -10.04 -1.45
N SER A 49 2.90 -10.13 -2.47
CA SER A 49 1.82 -9.17 -2.69
C SER A 49 0.82 -9.14 -1.54
N TYR A 50 0.52 -10.31 -0.96
CA TYR A 50 -0.41 -10.44 0.16
C TYR A 50 0.15 -9.81 1.44
N ILE A 51 1.42 -10.09 1.77
CA ILE A 51 2.09 -9.47 2.93
C ILE A 51 2.13 -7.95 2.77
N LEU A 52 2.47 -7.45 1.57
CA LEU A 52 2.51 -6.01 1.28
C LEU A 52 1.12 -5.37 1.45
N PHE A 53 0.08 -6.00 0.92
CA PHE A 53 -1.30 -5.53 1.04
C PHE A 53 -1.76 -5.42 2.50
N LEU A 54 -1.51 -6.45 3.32
CA LEU A 54 -1.91 -6.45 4.73
C LEU A 54 -1.22 -5.35 5.54
N ILE A 55 0.10 -5.19 5.37
CA ILE A 55 0.87 -4.19 6.11
C ILE A 55 0.39 -2.78 5.76
N MET A 56 0.18 -2.51 4.47
CA MET A 56 -0.27 -1.19 4.00
C MET A 56 -1.67 -0.86 4.49
N ILE A 57 -2.63 -1.78 4.39
CA ILE A 57 -4.00 -1.54 4.88
C ILE A 57 -4.02 -1.37 6.41
N GLY A 58 -3.26 -2.20 7.14
CA GLY A 58 -3.15 -2.08 8.59
C GLY A 58 -2.71 -0.69 9.04
N GLY A 59 -1.66 -0.14 8.41
CA GLY A 59 -1.19 1.21 8.69
C GLY A 59 -2.20 2.30 8.34
N MET A 60 -2.92 2.13 7.23
CA MET A 60 -3.93 3.09 6.77
C MET A 60 -5.17 3.15 7.67
N LEU A 61 -5.60 2.02 8.24
CA LEU A 61 -6.73 1.99 9.18
C LEU A 61 -6.41 2.78 10.46
N VAL A 62 -5.17 2.70 10.96
CA VAL A 62 -4.73 3.50 12.12
C VAL A 62 -4.75 4.99 11.81
N LEU A 63 -4.28 5.39 10.64
CA LEU A 63 -4.34 6.79 10.18
C LEU A 63 -5.78 7.28 10.03
N PHE A 64 -6.69 6.43 9.54
CA PHE A 64 -8.11 6.77 9.42
C PHE A 64 -8.74 7.00 10.79
N MET A 65 -8.51 6.10 11.76
CA MET A 65 -8.99 6.28 13.14
C MET A 65 -8.47 7.58 13.75
N TYR A 66 -7.18 7.87 13.60
CA TYR A 66 -6.58 9.10 14.09
C TYR A 66 -7.27 10.34 13.51
N MET A 67 -7.43 10.40 12.18
CA MET A 67 -8.05 11.54 11.52
C MET A 67 -9.51 11.76 11.94
N THR A 68 -10.30 10.69 12.09
CA THR A 68 -11.69 10.81 12.60
C THR A 68 -11.76 11.27 14.06
N SER A 69 -10.71 11.02 14.85
CA SER A 69 -10.64 11.45 16.26
C SER A 69 -10.17 12.91 16.44
N VAL A 70 -9.40 13.43 15.48
CA VAL A 70 -8.78 14.77 15.57
C VAL A 70 -9.61 15.84 14.88
N ALA A 71 -10.30 15.51 13.78
CA ALA A 71 -11.13 16.46 13.04
C ALA A 71 -12.61 16.06 13.07
N SER A 72 -13.44 16.90 13.68
CA SER A 72 -14.89 16.76 13.68
C SER A 72 -15.46 16.95 12.28
N ASN A 73 -15.95 15.87 11.65
CA ASN A 73 -16.91 15.82 10.52
C ASN A 73 -16.97 17.07 9.61
N GLU A 74 -15.84 17.48 9.03
CA GLU A 74 -15.88 18.49 7.98
C GLU A 74 -16.65 17.90 6.79
N LYS A 75 -17.60 18.67 6.25
CA LYS A 75 -18.38 18.22 5.09
C LYS A 75 -17.43 17.95 3.94
N PHE A 76 -17.48 16.74 3.39
CA PHE A 76 -16.66 16.34 2.26
C PHE A 76 -16.89 17.28 1.07
N LYS A 77 -15.86 18.07 0.73
CA LYS A 77 -15.84 18.86 -0.49
C LYS A 77 -15.07 18.08 -1.55
N PHE A 78 -15.70 17.85 -2.71
CA PHE A 78 -15.01 17.25 -3.85
C PHE A 78 -13.81 18.11 -4.24
N SER A 79 -12.64 17.46 -4.31
CA SER A 79 -11.42 18.13 -4.75
C SER A 79 -11.33 18.06 -6.29
N THR A 80 -10.99 19.19 -6.91
CA THR A 80 -10.66 19.25 -8.35
C THR A 80 -9.60 18.22 -8.78
N PRO A 81 -8.54 17.89 -7.99
CA PRO A 81 -7.61 16.82 -8.35
C PRO A 81 -8.25 15.43 -8.43
N MET A 82 -9.21 15.10 -7.54
CA MET A 82 -9.92 13.82 -7.63
C MET A 82 -10.77 13.72 -8.91
N MET A 83 -11.40 14.82 -9.32
CA MET A 83 -12.16 14.85 -10.57
C MET A 83 -11.24 14.66 -11.78
N MET A 84 -10.10 15.36 -11.83
CA MET A 84 -9.11 15.18 -12.89
C MET A 84 -8.57 13.75 -12.95
N MET A 85 -8.29 13.15 -11.80
CA MET A 85 -7.88 11.74 -11.73
C MET A 85 -8.94 10.81 -12.32
N SER A 86 -10.22 10.99 -11.95
CA SER A 86 -11.31 10.16 -12.47
C SER A 86 -11.43 10.24 -14.00
N MET A 87 -11.27 11.43 -14.58
CA MET A 87 -11.27 11.61 -16.04
C MET A 87 -10.09 10.91 -16.71
N MET A 88 -8.89 11.00 -16.11
CA MET A 88 -7.69 10.31 -16.62
C MET A 88 -7.80 8.79 -16.51
N THR A 89 -8.52 8.26 -15.51
CA THR A 89 -8.75 6.80 -15.43
C THR A 89 -9.71 6.31 -16.50
N LEU A 90 -10.74 7.09 -16.85
CA LEU A 90 -11.72 6.72 -17.87
C LEU A 90 -11.10 6.63 -19.27
N THR A 91 -10.13 7.50 -19.59
CA THR A 91 -9.43 7.48 -20.89
C THR A 91 -8.50 6.28 -21.07
N MET A 92 -8.10 5.61 -20.00
CA MET A 92 -7.24 4.42 -20.07
C MET A 92 -8.02 3.13 -20.39
N ILE A 93 -9.34 3.11 -20.16
CA ILE A 93 -10.21 1.95 -20.41
C ILE A 93 -10.24 1.54 -21.90
N PRO A 94 -10.46 2.43 -22.89
CA PRO A 94 -10.52 2.02 -24.29
C PRO A 94 -9.17 1.53 -24.82
N MET A 95 -8.06 2.00 -24.26
CA MET A 95 -6.73 1.54 -24.66
C MET A 95 -6.49 0.06 -24.28
N TYR A 96 -7.21 -0.49 -23.30
CA TYR A 96 -7.12 -1.91 -22.95
C TYR A 96 -7.66 -2.81 -24.07
N LEU A 97 -8.71 -2.37 -24.75
CA LEU A 97 -9.37 -3.15 -25.79
C LEU A 97 -8.52 -3.29 -27.06
N LEU A 98 -7.47 -2.48 -27.21
CA LEU A 98 -6.57 -2.49 -28.36
C LEU A 98 -5.34 -3.40 -28.17
N VAL A 99 -5.18 -4.01 -26.99
CA VAL A 99 -4.02 -4.89 -26.72
C VAL A 99 -4.28 -6.26 -27.34
N ASP A 100 -3.41 -6.65 -28.27
CA ASP A 100 -3.46 -7.95 -28.93
C ASP A 100 -3.28 -9.10 -27.92
N GLN A 101 -4.23 -10.03 -27.90
CA GLN A 101 -4.31 -11.13 -26.94
C GLN A 101 -3.15 -12.13 -27.09
N TRP A 102 -2.52 -12.18 -28.27
CA TRP A 102 -1.42 -13.10 -28.57
C TRP A 102 -0.13 -12.78 -27.81
N LEU A 103 0.10 -11.51 -27.45
CA LEU A 103 1.28 -11.09 -26.67
C LEU A 103 1.21 -11.50 -25.20
N ILE A 104 0.03 -11.88 -24.70
CA ILE A 104 -0.22 -12.14 -23.27
C ILE A 104 0.13 -13.60 -22.90
N ASN A 105 -0.05 -14.55 -23.82
CA ASN A 105 -0.01 -15.98 -23.48
C ASN A 105 1.37 -16.67 -23.59
N SER A 106 2.37 -16.02 -24.18
CA SER A 106 3.61 -16.72 -24.57
C SER A 106 4.64 -16.95 -23.44
N LYS A 107 4.50 -16.29 -22.29
CA LYS A 107 5.50 -16.33 -21.21
C LYS A 107 5.16 -17.21 -20.00
N VAL A 108 3.93 -17.72 -19.91
CA VAL A 108 3.42 -18.33 -18.67
C VAL A 108 3.77 -19.83 -18.54
N LEU A 109 3.87 -20.57 -19.65
CA LEU A 109 3.77 -22.03 -19.57
C LEU A 109 5.02 -22.84 -19.20
N LEU A 110 6.25 -22.29 -19.24
CA LEU A 110 7.45 -23.16 -19.24
C LEU A 110 8.22 -23.32 -17.92
N SER A 111 7.87 -22.63 -16.82
CA SER A 111 8.73 -22.67 -15.61
C SER A 111 8.02 -22.65 -14.26
N GLU A 112 6.73 -22.95 -14.20
CA GLU A 112 5.96 -22.81 -12.95
C GLU A 112 6.46 -23.72 -11.82
N ASN A 113 6.83 -24.97 -12.11
CA ASN A 113 7.12 -25.97 -11.07
C ASN A 113 8.46 -25.79 -10.34
N MET A 114 9.56 -25.50 -11.06
CA MET A 114 10.88 -25.33 -10.42
C MET A 114 11.00 -23.99 -9.67
N VAL A 115 10.31 -22.96 -10.16
CA VAL A 115 10.40 -21.63 -9.57
C VAL A 115 9.44 -21.49 -8.38
N LEU A 116 8.32 -22.23 -8.34
CA LEU A 116 7.45 -22.33 -7.16
C LEU A 116 8.23 -22.73 -5.89
N ILE A 117 9.07 -23.77 -5.98
CA ILE A 117 9.91 -24.24 -4.86
C ILE A 117 10.90 -23.15 -4.40
N PHE A 118 11.49 -22.41 -5.35
CA PHE A 118 12.41 -21.31 -5.04
C PHE A 118 11.70 -20.13 -4.36
N THR A 119 10.47 -19.81 -4.77
CA THR A 119 9.69 -18.71 -4.15
C THR A 119 9.26 -18.99 -2.71
N LEU A 120 9.06 -20.26 -2.34
CA LEU A 120 8.76 -20.63 -0.95
C LEU A 120 10.03 -20.59 -0.08
N MET A 121 11.17 -21.03 -0.62
CA MET A 121 12.48 -20.90 0.04
C MET A 121 12.87 -19.44 0.31
N SER A 122 12.50 -18.50 -0.57
CA SER A 122 12.85 -17.09 -0.39
C SER A 122 12.17 -16.43 0.82
N LEU A 123 11.03 -16.94 1.29
CA LEU A 123 10.39 -16.47 2.52
C LEU A 123 11.24 -16.74 3.77
N ASN A 124 11.94 -17.88 3.80
CA ASN A 124 12.76 -18.29 4.95
C ASN A 124 14.19 -17.73 4.92
N LYS A 125 14.55 -16.95 3.90
CA LYS A 125 15.91 -16.42 3.70
C LYS A 125 16.41 -15.59 4.90
N PHE A 126 15.53 -14.86 5.58
CA PHE A 126 15.89 -14.01 6.73
C PHE A 126 15.94 -14.75 8.07
N LEU A 127 15.51 -16.02 8.10
CA LEU A 127 15.64 -16.89 9.27
C LEU A 127 16.93 -17.71 9.25
N ASN A 128 17.58 -17.84 8.09
CA ASN A 128 18.83 -18.59 7.94
C ASN A 128 20.06 -17.67 7.98
N PHE A 129 21.22 -18.23 8.31
CA PHE A 129 22.50 -17.53 8.17
C PHE A 129 22.81 -17.23 6.69
N PRO A 130 23.37 -16.06 6.33
CA PRO A 130 23.74 -14.93 7.18
C PRO A 130 22.60 -13.92 7.44
N GLY A 131 21.43 -14.11 6.81
CA GLY A 131 20.28 -13.19 6.89
C GLY A 131 19.72 -12.97 8.29
N ILE A 132 19.94 -13.91 9.22
CA ILE A 132 19.51 -13.80 10.61
C ILE A 132 20.09 -12.57 11.34
N MET A 133 21.26 -12.07 10.93
CA MET A 133 21.81 -10.84 11.51
C MET A 133 20.92 -9.63 11.22
N ILE A 134 20.32 -9.59 10.03
CA ILE A 134 19.38 -8.52 9.64
C ILE A 134 18.09 -8.66 10.47
N SER A 135 17.56 -9.87 10.65
CA SER A 135 16.32 -10.05 11.42
C SER A 135 16.50 -9.70 12.90
N ILE A 136 17.64 -10.04 13.51
CA ILE A 136 17.99 -9.60 14.88
C ILE A 136 17.97 -8.06 14.98
N SER A 137 18.56 -7.35 14.00
CA SER A 137 18.57 -5.89 14.00
C SER A 137 17.16 -5.29 13.91
N LEU A 138 16.25 -5.88 13.12
CA LEU A 138 14.87 -5.43 12.98
C LEU A 138 14.05 -5.67 14.25
N ILE A 139 14.26 -6.80 14.95
CA ILE A 139 13.61 -7.09 16.23
C ILE A 139 14.00 -6.04 17.28
N ILE A 140 15.30 -5.72 17.38
CA ILE A 140 15.79 -4.68 18.31
C ILE A 140 15.20 -3.32 17.94
N TYR A 141 15.14 -2.97 16.65
CA TYR A 141 14.52 -1.73 16.18
C TYR A 141 13.04 -1.63 16.59
N LEU A 142 12.24 -2.67 16.35
CA LEU A 142 10.82 -2.71 16.72
C LEU A 142 10.61 -2.62 18.25
N LEU A 143 11.51 -3.23 19.03
CA LEU A 143 11.46 -3.13 20.50
C LEU A 143 11.73 -1.69 20.96
N ILE A 144 12.75 -1.02 20.40
CA ILE A 144 13.06 0.37 20.74
C ILE A 144 11.90 1.29 20.36
N THR A 145 11.31 1.14 19.17
CA THR A 145 10.18 1.97 18.73
C THR A 145 8.96 1.79 19.64
N LEU A 146 8.67 0.58 20.11
CA LEU A 146 7.61 0.35 21.10
C LEU A 146 7.86 1.11 22.41
N ILE A 147 9.08 1.04 22.96
CA ILE A 147 9.44 1.77 24.20
C ILE A 147 9.29 3.28 24.01
N VAL A 148 9.75 3.80 22.87
CA VAL A 148 9.61 5.23 22.53
C VAL A 148 8.14 5.61 22.39
N ALA A 149 7.33 4.81 21.70
CA ALA A 149 5.89 5.07 21.54
C ALA A 149 5.16 5.13 22.89
N ILE A 150 5.47 4.23 23.83
CA ILE A 150 4.92 4.25 25.20
C ILE A 150 5.38 5.49 25.99
N LYS A 151 6.63 5.93 25.80
CA LYS A 151 7.11 7.18 26.43
C LYS A 151 6.42 8.41 25.85
N MET A 152 6.21 8.45 24.54
CA MET A 152 5.51 9.56 23.84
C MET A 152 4.03 9.62 24.18
N SER A 153 3.35 8.47 24.39
CA SER A 153 1.92 8.46 24.72
C SER A 153 1.61 8.91 26.16
N LYS A 154 2.60 8.93 27.06
CA LYS A 154 2.43 9.42 28.44
C LYS A 154 2.43 10.95 28.53
N PHE A 155 1.59 11.62 27.73
CA PHE A 155 1.26 13.02 27.96
C PHE A 155 0.34 13.14 29.18
N LYS A 156 0.89 13.64 30.29
CA LYS A 156 0.10 14.08 31.45
C LYS A 156 -0.49 15.45 31.15
N GLN A 157 -1.56 15.52 30.36
CA GLN A 157 -2.42 16.70 30.34
C GLN A 157 -3.87 16.21 30.39
N GLY A 158 -4.61 16.76 31.36
CA GLY A 158 -6.03 16.46 31.55
C GLY A 158 -6.84 16.72 30.28
N PRO A 159 -8.11 16.29 30.25
CA PRO A 159 -8.94 16.37 29.05
C PRO A 159 -8.91 17.78 28.44
N LEU A 160 -8.63 17.88 27.13
CA LEU A 160 -8.67 19.10 26.30
C LEU A 160 -10.10 19.67 26.13
N ARG A 161 -10.98 19.43 27.11
CA ARG A 161 -12.33 19.99 27.15
C ARG A 161 -12.38 21.03 28.26
N ASN A 162 -12.23 22.30 27.88
CA ASN A 162 -12.76 23.38 28.72
C ASN A 162 -14.28 23.21 28.74
N TYR A 163 -14.82 22.93 29.93
CA TYR A 163 -16.24 23.06 30.19
C TYR A 163 -16.55 24.54 30.28
N ASN A 164 -17.17 25.09 29.24
CA ASN A 164 -18.05 26.25 29.34
C ASN A 164 -19.45 25.80 28.93
#